data_AF-A0A4R7FQH2-F1
#
_entry.id   AF-A0A4R7FQH2-F1
#
_cell.length_a   1.000
_cell.length_b   1.000
_cell.length_c   1.000
_cell.angle_alpha   90.00
_cell.angle_beta   90.00
_cell.angle_gamma   90.00
#
_symmetry.space_group_name_H-M   'P 1'
#
loop_
_entity.id
_entity.type
_entity.pdbx_description
1 polymer ?
#
loop_
_entity_poly.entity_id
_entity_poly.type
_entity_poly.pdbx_seq_one_letter_code
_entity_poly.pdbx_strand_id
1 'polypeptide(L)'
;MPRMVLLGLLARAEAFHRGALRAIEENNPFTAFTLLRSYSENAAMLVWLKIAPERISQLDPTNPNAHGLKIGRIIKAAESRLLGFGAIYEQLSAYAHPAGTSLLVSWRPSERESEAGALAWSTVPAFKTDADAEIACFWLVELAEANKELWIECHRLFEALPAESLGRLGGFEHTAGDPE
;
A
#
# COMPACT_ATOMS: atom_id res chain seq x y z
N MET A 1 20.66 11.02 2.14
CA MET A 1 19.86 10.18 1.21
C MET A 1 18.64 9.52 1.86
N PRO A 2 18.72 8.90 3.06
CA PRO A 2 17.55 8.35 3.77
C PRO A 2 16.35 9.30 3.86
N ARG A 3 16.60 10.60 4.10
CA ARG A 3 15.57 11.64 4.11
C ARG A 3 14.80 11.77 2.79
N MET A 4 15.44 11.61 1.64
CA MET A 4 14.76 11.69 0.34
C MET A 4 13.85 10.48 0.12
N VAL A 5 14.30 9.28 0.48
CA VAL A 5 13.48 8.06 0.44
C VAL A 5 12.24 8.21 1.33
N LEU A 6 12.43 8.70 2.56
CA LEU A 6 11.32 8.97 3.48
C LEU A 6 10.34 10.01 2.90
N LEU A 7 10.83 11.13 2.38
CA LEU A 7 9.96 12.11 1.73
C LEU A 7 9.23 11.52 0.51
N GLY A 8 9.85 10.61 -0.23
CA GLY A 8 9.22 9.88 -1.32
C GLY A 8 8.09 8.97 -0.85
N LEU A 9 8.29 8.21 0.23
CA LEU A 9 7.24 7.39 0.85
C LEU A 9 6.10 8.26 1.42
N LEU A 10 6.41 9.47 1.92
CA LEU A 10 5.39 10.41 2.42
C LEU A 10 4.54 10.96 1.28
N ALA A 11 5.18 11.35 0.17
CA ALA A 11 4.48 11.77 -1.04
C ALA A 11 3.60 10.64 -1.60
N ARG A 12 4.07 9.39 -1.57
CA ARG A 12 3.25 8.21 -1.91
C ARG A 12 2.04 8.05 -0.99
N ALA A 13 2.23 8.19 0.32
CA ALA A 13 1.12 8.12 1.29
C ALA A 13 0.04 9.16 0.99
N GLU A 14 0.43 10.43 0.75
CA GLU A 14 -0.52 11.48 0.40
C GLU A 14 -1.24 11.19 -0.92
N ALA A 15 -0.49 10.80 -1.96
CA ALA A 15 -1.05 10.49 -3.27
C ALA A 15 -2.06 9.33 -3.20
N PHE A 16 -1.75 8.26 -2.48
CA PHE A 16 -2.66 7.12 -2.34
C PHE A 16 -3.89 7.47 -1.52
N HIS A 17 -3.75 8.21 -0.41
CA HIS A 17 -4.89 8.66 0.39
C HIS A 17 -5.85 9.51 -0.44
N ARG A 18 -5.34 10.59 -1.07
CA ARG A 18 -6.17 11.48 -1.90
C ARG A 18 -6.77 10.77 -3.11
N GLY A 19 -5.99 9.92 -3.77
CA GLY A 19 -6.45 9.16 -4.92
C GLY A 19 -7.54 8.16 -4.55
N ALA A 20 -7.39 7.45 -3.43
CA ALA A 20 -8.40 6.51 -2.95
C ALA A 20 -9.69 7.24 -2.56
N LEU A 21 -9.61 8.36 -1.83
CA LEU A 21 -10.77 9.20 -1.51
C LEU A 21 -11.54 9.60 -2.77
N ARG A 22 -10.84 10.17 -3.76
CA ARG A 22 -11.44 10.58 -5.02
C ARG A 22 -12.09 9.41 -5.76
N ALA A 23 -11.44 8.25 -5.79
CA ALA A 23 -11.99 7.07 -6.43
C ALA A 23 -13.25 6.56 -5.72
N ILE A 24 -13.33 6.68 -4.39
CA ILE A 24 -14.53 6.35 -3.63
C ILE A 24 -15.66 7.33 -3.97
N GLU A 25 -15.38 8.64 -3.98
CA GLU A 25 -16.34 9.68 -4.35
C GLU A 25 -16.86 9.51 -5.79
N GLU A 26 -16.00 9.04 -6.71
CA GLU A 26 -16.36 8.72 -8.09
C GLU A 26 -17.04 7.35 -8.25
N ASN A 27 -17.34 6.65 -7.14
CA ASN A 27 -17.95 5.32 -7.12
C ASN A 27 -17.14 4.29 -7.95
N ASN A 28 -15.81 4.35 -7.90
CA ASN A 28 -14.92 3.48 -8.69
C ASN A 28 -14.17 2.47 -7.79
N PRO A 29 -14.75 1.27 -7.54
CA PRO A 29 -14.13 0.28 -6.66
C PRO A 29 -12.80 -0.26 -7.18
N PHE A 30 -12.59 -0.37 -8.49
CA PHE A 30 -11.32 -0.86 -9.03
C PHE A 30 -10.17 0.06 -8.65
N THR A 31 -10.34 1.35 -8.88
CA THR A 31 -9.33 2.36 -8.54
C THR A 31 -9.21 2.48 -7.03
N ALA A 32 -10.33 2.55 -6.29
CA ALA A 32 -10.33 2.72 -4.84
C ALA A 32 -9.57 1.59 -4.14
N PHE A 33 -9.94 0.33 -4.37
CA PHE A 33 -9.29 -0.80 -3.69
C PHE A 33 -7.85 -1.03 -4.16
N THR A 34 -7.52 -0.73 -5.41
CA THR A 34 -6.13 -0.78 -5.89
C THR A 34 -5.26 0.25 -5.16
N LEU A 35 -5.75 1.48 -5.00
CA LEU A 35 -5.03 2.53 -4.29
C LEU A 35 -4.94 2.25 -2.79
N LEU A 36 -6.01 1.76 -2.16
CA LEU A 36 -6.00 1.32 -0.76
C LEU A 36 -4.98 0.18 -0.55
N ARG A 37 -4.90 -0.78 -1.47
CA ARG A 37 -3.86 -1.82 -1.44
C ARG A 37 -2.47 -1.19 -1.47
N SER A 38 -2.17 -0.33 -2.44
CA SER A 38 -0.87 0.35 -2.50
C SER A 38 -0.60 1.22 -1.27
N TYR A 39 -1.64 1.78 -0.65
CA TYR A 39 -1.50 2.54 0.60
C TYR A 39 -1.14 1.66 1.78
N SER A 40 -1.72 0.45 1.86
CA SER A 40 -1.34 -0.56 2.84
C SER A 40 0.09 -1.07 2.65
N GLU A 41 0.57 -1.21 1.40
CA GLU A 41 1.97 -1.56 1.10
C GLU A 41 2.94 -0.46 1.55
N ASN A 42 2.51 0.80 1.48
CA ASN A 42 3.26 1.93 2.01
C ASN A 42 3.41 1.84 3.54
N ALA A 43 2.32 1.54 4.26
CA ALA A 43 2.38 1.29 5.71
C ALA A 43 3.30 0.11 6.03
N ALA A 44 3.19 -0.99 5.28
CA ALA A 44 4.03 -2.17 5.46
C ALA A 44 5.51 -1.86 5.23
N MET A 45 5.85 -1.01 4.25
CA MET A 45 7.20 -0.53 4.04
C MET A 45 7.76 0.19 5.26
N LEU A 46 6.96 1.06 5.88
CA LEU A 46 7.38 1.78 7.10
C LEU A 46 7.62 0.78 8.24
N VAL A 47 6.74 -0.21 8.43
CA VAL A 47 6.97 -1.28 9.42
C VAL A 47 8.30 -2.00 9.16
N TRP A 48 8.55 -2.37 7.90
CA TRP A 48 9.77 -3.06 7.50
C TRP A 48 11.03 -2.23 7.76
N LEU A 49 11.02 -0.93 7.43
CA LEU A 49 12.12 -0.02 7.71
C LEU A 49 12.38 0.19 9.21
N LYS A 50 11.38 0.00 10.06
CA LYS A 50 11.60 0.03 11.51
C LYS A 50 12.32 -1.21 12.03
N ILE A 51 12.10 -2.35 11.40
CA ILE A 51 12.74 -3.62 11.76
C ILE A 51 14.17 -3.66 11.21
N ALA A 52 14.38 -3.10 10.01
CA ALA A 52 15.65 -3.13 9.31
C ALA A 52 15.99 -1.75 8.70
N PRO A 53 16.28 -0.72 9.54
CA PRO A 53 16.50 0.65 9.09
C PRO A 53 17.70 0.79 8.16
N GLU A 54 18.69 -0.11 8.27
CA GLU A 54 19.85 -0.16 7.40
C GLU A 54 19.50 -0.43 5.94
N ARG A 55 18.36 -1.08 5.70
CA ARG A 55 17.92 -1.44 4.35
C ARG A 55 17.24 -0.31 3.60
N ILE A 56 17.16 0.89 4.17
CA ILE A 56 16.64 2.07 3.46
C ILE A 56 17.42 2.36 2.17
N SER A 57 18.68 1.96 2.08
CA SER A 57 19.50 2.06 0.86
C SER A 57 19.09 1.12 -0.27
N GLN A 58 18.27 0.10 0.01
CA GLN A 58 17.68 -0.75 -1.03
C GLN A 58 16.55 -0.03 -1.80
N LEU A 59 16.07 1.10 -1.27
CA LEU A 59 15.08 1.97 -1.90
C LEU A 59 15.72 3.14 -2.65
N ASP A 60 17.04 3.25 -2.61
CA ASP A 60 17.78 4.31 -3.28
C ASP A 60 17.89 4.00 -4.79
N PRO A 61 17.31 4.83 -5.67
CA PRO A 61 17.36 4.61 -7.12
C PRO A 61 18.78 4.73 -7.70
N THR A 62 19.72 5.31 -6.96
CA THR A 62 21.11 5.46 -7.41
C THR A 62 22.01 4.30 -6.95
N ASN A 63 21.50 3.41 -6.09
CA ASN A 63 22.25 2.26 -5.63
C ASN A 63 22.30 1.17 -6.72
N PRO A 64 23.48 0.87 -7.29
CA PRO A 64 23.60 -0.13 -8.37
C PRO A 64 23.28 -1.56 -7.90
N ASN A 65 23.32 -1.80 -6.58
CA ASN A 65 23.00 -3.08 -5.95
C ASN A 65 21.59 -3.11 -5.34
N ALA A 66 20.76 -2.09 -5.59
CA ALA A 66 19.36 -2.11 -5.18
C ALA A 66 18.62 -3.18 -5.98
N HIS A 67 18.55 -4.39 -5.42
CA HIS A 67 17.66 -5.42 -5.92
C HIS A 67 16.22 -5.09 -5.50
N GLY A 68 15.26 -5.34 -6.39
CA GLY A 68 13.85 -5.11 -6.10
C GLY A 68 13.42 -5.79 -4.81
N LEU A 69 12.77 -5.04 -3.93
CA LEU A 69 12.26 -5.58 -2.67
C LEU A 69 11.10 -6.53 -2.95
N LYS A 70 11.19 -7.75 -2.40
CA LYS A 70 10.10 -8.73 -2.50
C LYS A 70 8.93 -8.25 -1.64
N ILE A 71 7.82 -7.88 -2.29
CA ILE A 71 6.63 -7.35 -1.60
C ILE A 71 6.13 -8.29 -0.49
N GLY A 72 6.13 -9.61 -0.73
CA GLY A 72 5.71 -10.58 0.28
C GLY A 72 6.53 -10.54 1.58
N ARG A 73 7.81 -10.14 1.53
CA ARG A 73 8.64 -9.96 2.73
C ARG A 73 8.20 -8.73 3.53
N ILE A 74 7.83 -7.66 2.82
CA ILE A 74 7.34 -6.42 3.43
C ILE A 74 5.97 -6.65 4.08
N ILE A 75 5.07 -7.35 3.38
CA ILE A 75 3.75 -7.73 3.91
C ILE A 75 3.89 -8.61 5.15
N LYS A 76 4.74 -9.65 5.11
CA LYS A 76 4.97 -10.51 6.28
C LYS A 76 5.51 -9.76 7.49
N ALA A 77 6.31 -8.72 7.27
CA ALA A 77 6.80 -7.86 8.34
C ALA A 77 5.69 -6.97 8.95
N ALA A 78 4.71 -6.56 8.14
CA ALA A 78 3.53 -5.86 8.63
C ALA A 78 2.59 -6.78 9.40
N GLU A 79 2.33 -8.00 8.91
CA GLU A 79 1.49 -8.99 9.58
C GLU A 79 1.96 -9.36 10.99
N SER A 80 3.28 -9.37 11.23
CA SER A 80 3.83 -9.66 12.55
C SER A 80 3.64 -8.52 13.57
N ARG A 81 3.25 -7.33 13.11
CA ARG A 81 3.16 -6.12 13.93
C ARG A 81 1.75 -5.54 13.99
N LEU A 82 1.01 -5.59 12.89
CA LEU A 82 -0.30 -4.98 12.72
C LEU A 82 -1.36 -6.08 12.74
N LEU A 83 -2.11 -6.16 13.83
CA LEU A 83 -3.17 -7.15 14.00
C LEU A 83 -4.18 -7.05 12.85
N GLY A 84 -4.52 -8.18 12.23
CA GLY A 84 -5.51 -8.24 11.15
C GLY A 84 -5.01 -7.76 9.77
N PHE A 85 -3.77 -7.26 9.66
CA PHE A 85 -3.26 -6.70 8.41
C PHE A 85 -3.30 -7.67 7.22
N GLY A 86 -2.96 -8.94 7.44
CA GLY A 86 -2.98 -9.95 6.37
C GLY A 86 -4.37 -10.13 5.75
N ALA A 87 -5.41 -10.20 6.59
CA ALA A 87 -6.79 -10.34 6.14
C ALA A 87 -7.27 -9.10 5.35
N ILE A 88 -6.90 -7.90 5.81
CA ILE A 88 -7.20 -6.65 5.10
C ILE A 88 -6.49 -6.63 3.75
N TYR A 89 -5.19 -6.96 3.72
CA TYR A 89 -4.40 -6.99 2.50
C TYR A 89 -4.94 -8.00 1.50
N GLU A 90 -5.39 -9.17 1.94
CA GLU A 90 -6.01 -10.19 1.10
C GLU A 90 -7.31 -9.67 0.47
N GLN A 91 -8.19 -9.05 1.26
CA GLN A 91 -9.43 -8.44 0.76
C GLN A 91 -9.16 -7.36 -0.29
N LEU A 92 -8.23 -6.44 -0.01
CA LEU A 92 -7.82 -5.40 -0.96
C LEU A 92 -7.20 -6.00 -2.23
N SER A 93 -6.43 -7.07 -2.09
CA SER A 93 -5.80 -7.78 -3.21
C SER A 93 -6.81 -8.49 -4.09
N ALA A 94 -7.93 -8.97 -3.55
CA ALA A 94 -8.99 -9.60 -4.33
C ALA A 94 -9.62 -8.64 -5.37
N TYR A 95 -9.62 -7.34 -5.11
CA TYR A 95 -10.10 -6.33 -6.07
C TYR A 95 -9.04 -5.88 -7.07
N ALA A 96 -7.76 -6.00 -6.72
CA ALA A 96 -6.64 -5.63 -7.58
C ALA A 96 -6.22 -6.73 -8.58
N HIS A 97 -6.66 -7.97 -8.35
CA HIS A 97 -6.41 -9.12 -9.23
C HIS A 97 -7.68 -9.58 -9.93
N PRO A 98 -7.60 -10.28 -11.08
CA PRO A 98 -8.75 -10.93 -11.71
C PRO A 98 -9.25 -12.08 -10.81
N ALA A 99 -10.17 -11.78 -9.91
CA ALA A 99 -10.78 -12.70 -8.96
C ALA A 99 -12.30 -12.60 -9.07
N GLY A 100 -13.03 -13.53 -8.47
CA GLY A 100 -14.50 -13.58 -8.60
C GLY A 100 -15.19 -12.26 -8.20
N THR A 101 -14.68 -11.59 -7.17
CA THR A 101 -15.18 -10.28 -6.72
C THR A 101 -14.93 -9.18 -7.72
N SER A 102 -13.73 -9.09 -8.31
CA SER A 102 -13.37 -8.03 -9.27
C SER A 102 -14.00 -8.25 -10.66
N LEU A 103 -14.10 -9.50 -11.13
CA LEU A 103 -14.61 -9.82 -12.47
C LEU A 103 -16.10 -9.50 -12.63
N LEU A 104 -16.87 -9.54 -11.53
CA LEU A 104 -18.30 -9.28 -11.56
C LEU A 104 -18.66 -7.81 -11.30
N VAL A 105 -17.69 -6.93 -11.00
CA VAL A 105 -17.93 -5.49 -10.73
C VAL A 105 -18.63 -4.78 -11.90
N SER A 106 -18.38 -5.20 -13.13
CA SER A 106 -19.04 -4.65 -14.33
C SER A 106 -20.50 -5.08 -14.54
N TRP A 107 -21.01 -6.07 -13.79
CA TRP A 107 -22.36 -6.62 -13.97
C TRP A 107 -23.34 -6.16 -12.89
N ARG A 108 -24.44 -5.52 -13.23
CA ARG A 108 -25.47 -5.07 -12.27
C ARG A 108 -26.86 -5.54 -12.69
N PRO A 109 -27.84 -5.65 -11.78
CA PRO A 109 -29.23 -5.82 -12.18
C PRO A 109 -29.65 -4.70 -13.14
N SER A 110 -30.45 -5.02 -14.16
CA SER A 110 -31.02 -4.01 -15.06
C SER A 110 -32.00 -3.13 -14.27
N GLU A 111 -31.85 -1.81 -14.39
CA GLU A 111 -32.78 -0.83 -13.78
C GLU A 111 -34.06 -0.66 -14.61
N ARG A 112 -34.13 -1.27 -15.80
CA ARG A 112 -35.32 -1.20 -16.66
C ARG A 112 -36.39 -2.14 -16.13
N GLU A 113 -37.54 -1.60 -15.75
CA GLU A 113 -38.70 -2.38 -15.30
C GLU A 113 -39.11 -3.47 -16.30
N SER A 114 -38.97 -3.21 -17.61
CA SER A 114 -39.28 -4.18 -18.67
C SER A 114 -38.31 -5.37 -18.72
N GLU A 115 -37.23 -5.35 -17.96
CA GLU A 115 -36.15 -6.33 -17.92
C GLU A 115 -35.90 -6.84 -16.49
N ALA A 116 -36.95 -6.90 -15.66
CA ALA A 116 -36.85 -7.43 -14.31
C ALA A 116 -36.18 -8.82 -14.29
N GLY A 117 -35.06 -8.95 -13.57
CA GLY A 117 -34.25 -10.17 -13.50
C GLY A 117 -33.11 -10.27 -14.53
N ALA A 118 -32.98 -9.32 -15.46
CA ALA A 118 -31.85 -9.25 -16.38
C ALA A 118 -30.61 -8.62 -15.73
N LEU A 119 -29.43 -8.98 -16.25
CA LEU A 119 -28.16 -8.35 -15.90
C LEU A 119 -27.73 -7.36 -16.99
N ALA A 120 -27.31 -6.18 -16.58
CA ALA A 120 -26.68 -5.17 -17.42
C ALA A 120 -25.17 -5.18 -17.19
N TRP A 121 -24.40 -5.07 -18.26
CA TRP A 121 -22.95 -4.89 -18.22
C TRP A 121 -22.57 -3.41 -18.44
N SER A 122 -21.51 -2.96 -17.77
CA SER A 122 -20.98 -1.59 -17.87
C SER A 122 -19.45 -1.57 -17.87
N THR A 123 -18.87 -0.69 -18.69
CA THR A 123 -17.44 -0.34 -18.63
C THR A 123 -17.12 0.62 -17.48
N VAL A 124 -18.13 1.27 -16.90
CA VAL A 124 -18.00 2.12 -15.72
C VAL A 124 -18.28 1.26 -14.49
N PRO A 125 -17.26 0.90 -13.71
CA PRO A 125 -17.44 0.12 -12.48
C PRO A 125 -18.20 0.93 -11.43
N ALA A 126 -18.92 0.24 -10.55
CA ALA A 126 -19.61 0.83 -9.41
C ALA A 126 -19.52 -0.12 -8.22
N PHE A 127 -19.49 0.42 -6.99
CA PHE A 127 -19.71 -0.38 -5.79
C PHE A 127 -21.04 -1.14 -5.93
N LYS A 128 -21.09 -2.40 -5.48
CA LYS A 128 -22.31 -3.23 -5.60
C LYS A 128 -23.33 -2.87 -4.56
N THR A 129 -22.85 -2.46 -3.39
CA THR A 129 -23.64 -2.11 -2.23
C THR A 129 -23.03 -0.89 -1.56
N ASP A 130 -23.84 -0.13 -0.83
CA ASP A 130 -23.35 0.97 0.00
C ASP A 130 -22.34 0.46 1.05
N ALA A 131 -22.53 -0.76 1.55
CA ALA A 131 -21.61 -1.41 2.47
C ALA A 131 -20.20 -1.59 1.89
N ASP A 132 -20.05 -1.86 0.59
CA ASP A 132 -18.73 -1.95 -0.04
C ASP A 132 -18.01 -0.59 -0.07
N ALA A 133 -18.76 0.49 -0.32
CA ALA A 133 -18.24 1.85 -0.28
C ALA A 133 -17.87 2.27 1.15
N GLU A 134 -18.72 1.93 2.13
CA GLU A 134 -18.45 2.14 3.56
C GLU A 134 -17.19 1.42 4.02
N ILE A 135 -16.98 0.17 3.58
CA ILE A 135 -15.76 -0.59 3.86
C ILE A 135 -14.53 0.10 3.27
N ALA A 136 -14.62 0.62 2.04
CA ALA A 136 -13.51 1.37 1.44
C ALA A 136 -13.20 2.65 2.23
N CYS A 137 -14.22 3.37 2.70
CA CYS A 137 -14.06 4.52 3.60
C CYS A 137 -13.39 4.13 4.93
N PHE A 138 -13.83 3.02 5.54
CA PHE A 138 -13.25 2.50 6.77
C PHE A 138 -11.75 2.22 6.57
N TRP A 139 -11.39 1.49 5.51
CA TRP A 139 -9.98 1.22 5.21
C TRP A 139 -9.16 2.47 4.92
N LEU A 140 -9.74 3.48 4.28
CA LEU A 140 -9.05 4.75 4.05
C LEU A 140 -8.67 5.43 5.37
N VAL A 141 -9.60 5.46 6.34
CA VAL A 141 -9.38 6.07 7.67
C VAL A 141 -8.35 5.26 8.46
N GLU A 142 -8.54 3.95 8.58
CA GLU A 142 -7.63 3.07 9.32
C GLU A 142 -6.20 3.12 8.77
N LEU A 143 -6.05 3.10 7.44
CA LEU A 143 -4.74 3.22 6.80
C LEU A 143 -4.13 4.62 6.99
N ALA A 144 -4.94 5.67 7.05
CA ALA A 144 -4.44 7.02 7.32
C ALA A 144 -3.90 7.15 8.75
N GLU A 145 -4.60 6.59 9.73
CA GLU A 145 -4.15 6.55 11.13
C GLU A 145 -2.87 5.71 11.26
N ALA A 146 -2.85 4.50 10.70
CA ALA A 146 -1.67 3.63 10.73
C ALA A 146 -0.46 4.29 10.05
N ASN A 147 -0.62 4.89 8.87
CA ASN A 147 0.47 5.59 8.19
C ASN A 147 0.97 6.77 9.01
N LYS A 148 0.09 7.58 9.62
CA LYS A 148 0.48 8.72 10.47
C LYS A 148 1.36 8.28 11.64
N GLU A 149 0.95 7.24 12.37
CA GLU A 149 1.72 6.73 13.51
C GLU A 149 3.08 6.19 13.06
N LEU A 150 3.08 5.34 12.03
CA LEU A 150 4.31 4.76 11.49
C LEU A 150 5.27 5.83 10.96
N TRP A 151 4.74 6.91 10.38
CA TRP A 151 5.53 8.05 9.92
C TRP A 151 6.25 8.74 11.07
N ILE A 152 5.55 9.04 12.15
CA ILE A 152 6.13 9.67 13.34
C ILE A 152 7.25 8.79 13.91
N GLU A 153 7.01 7.48 14.00
CA GLU A 153 7.99 6.54 14.54
C GLU A 153 9.22 6.38 13.64
N CYS A 154 9.03 6.24 12.33
CA CYS A 154 10.13 6.19 11.36
C CYS A 154 10.93 7.50 11.37
N HIS A 155 10.24 8.64 11.39
CA HIS A 155 10.91 9.94 11.40
C HIS A 155 11.85 10.07 12.60
N ARG A 156 11.37 9.74 13.81
CA ARG A 156 12.18 9.75 15.04
C ARG A 156 13.36 8.78 14.94
N LEU A 157 13.14 7.59 14.41
CA LEU A 157 14.19 6.59 14.22
C LEU A 157 15.32 7.14 13.33
N PHE A 158 14.98 7.71 12.17
CA PHE A 158 15.98 8.20 11.21
C PHE A 158 16.58 9.56 11.59
N GLU A 159 15.94 10.36 12.45
CA GLU A 159 16.56 11.54 13.06
C GLU A 159 17.56 11.18 14.15
N ALA A 160 17.28 10.13 14.93
CA ALA A 160 18.17 9.70 16.02
C ALA A 160 19.43 8.98 15.53
N LEU A 161 19.46 8.55 14.26
CA LEU A 161 20.64 7.89 13.68
C LEU A 161 21.78 8.91 13.46
N PRO A 162 23.01 8.63 13.94
CA PRO A 162 24.16 9.47 13.66
C PRO A 162 24.36 9.68 12.15
N ALA A 163 24.79 10.87 11.74
CA ALA A 163 25.06 11.19 10.34
C ALA A 163 26.04 10.19 9.68
N GLU A 164 27.00 9.69 10.45
CA GLU A 164 27.95 8.64 10.05
C GLU A 164 27.29 7.29 9.80
N SER A 165 26.27 6.94 10.60
CA SER A 165 25.47 5.74 10.39
C SER A 165 24.68 5.87 9.10
N LEU A 166 24.03 7.01 8.86
CA LEU A 166 23.32 7.29 7.60
C LEU A 166 24.26 7.31 6.37
N GLY A 167 25.52 7.70 6.57
CA GLY A 167 26.59 7.63 5.56
C GLY A 167 27.02 6.20 5.25
N ARG A 168 27.21 5.35 6.26
CA ARG A 168 27.49 3.90 6.08
C ARG A 168 26.32 3.13 5.47
N LEU A 169 25.09 3.60 5.67
CA LEU A 169 23.93 3.05 4.97
C LEU A 169 23.94 3.37 3.47
N GLY A 170 24.55 4.49 3.06
CA GLY A 170 24.68 4.90 1.66
C GLY A 170 26.04 4.60 0.99
N GLY A 171 27.07 4.28 1.77
CA GLY A 171 28.42 4.00 1.30
C GLY A 171 28.86 2.61 1.75
N PHE A 172 28.90 1.66 0.82
CA PHE A 172 29.49 0.36 1.06
C PHE A 172 31.02 0.49 1.10
N GLU A 173 31.63 0.18 2.25
CA GLU A 173 32.95 -0.42 2.25
C GLU A 173 32.81 -1.86 1.73
N HIS A 174 33.61 -2.19 0.72
CA HIS A 174 33.74 -3.54 0.17
C HIS A 174 34.25 -4.49 1.25
N THR A 175 33.37 -5.28 1.87
CA THR A 175 33.78 -6.53 2.51
C THR A 175 33.24 -7.67 1.66
N ALA A 176 34.16 -8.26 0.90
CA ALA A 176 33.95 -9.50 0.17
C ALA A 176 33.66 -10.65 1.15
N GLY A 177 32.63 -11.44 0.84
CA GLY A 177 32.41 -12.75 1.42
C GLY A 177 31.03 -12.91 2.06
N ASP A 178 30.09 -13.45 1.30
CA ASP A 178 29.08 -14.35 1.86
C ASP A 178 29.14 -15.67 1.04
N PRO A 179 29.18 -16.84 1.68
CA PRO A 179 29.15 -18.14 1.03
C PRO A 179 27.71 -18.57 0.68
N GLU A 180 27.62 -19.48 -0.29
CA GLU A 180 26.41 -20.05 -0.92
C GLU A 180 25.37 -20.66 0.03
#